data_AF-A0A183D4N6-F1
#
_entry.id   AF-A0A183D4N6-F1
#
_cell.length_a   1.000
_cell.length_b   1.000
_cell.length_c   1.000
_cell.angle_alpha   90.00
_cell.angle_beta   90.00
_cell.angle_gamma   90.00
#
_symmetry.space_group_name_H-M   'P 1'
#
loop_
_entity.id
_entity.type
_entity.pdbx_description
1 polymer ?
#
loop_
_entity_poly.entity_id
_entity_poly.type
_entity_poly.pdbx_seq_one_letter_code
_entity_poly.pdbx_strand_id
1 'polypeptide(L)' 'MTACCCTFTMQLEKWTEDGVEIEIVKKIPGKELCTLKSEPGDVLEQYYRLTDEHGKLIGTNFGQKP' A
#
# COMPACT_ATOMS: atom_id res chain seq x y z
N MET A 1 -6.20 -15.25 -8.84
CA MET A 1 -6.96 -14.66 -7.71
C MET A 1 -6.09 -13.56 -7.17
N THR A 2 -6.38 -12.32 -7.54
CA THR A 2 -5.60 -11.14 -7.16
C THR A 2 -5.98 -10.76 -5.73
N ALA A 3 -5.01 -10.82 -4.81
CA ALA A 3 -5.24 -10.49 -3.42
C ALA A 3 -5.23 -8.97 -3.26
N CYS A 4 -6.30 -8.42 -2.72
CA CYS A 4 -6.40 -6.99 -2.47
C CYS A 4 -7.16 -6.78 -1.15
N CYS A 5 -6.41 -6.73 -0.05
CA CYS A 5 -6.66 -5.79 1.05
C CYS A 5 -5.64 -5.95 2.20
N CYS A 6 -4.71 -5.00 2.32
CA CYS A 6 -3.92 -4.85 3.54
C CYS A 6 -4.77 -4.13 4.61
N THR A 7 -5.49 -4.84 5.46
CA THR A 7 -6.05 -4.23 6.69
C THR A 7 -5.18 -4.51 7.89
N PHE A 8 -4.21 -3.62 8.08
CA PHE A 8 -3.68 -3.33 9.41
C PHE A 8 -4.71 -2.48 10.18
N THR A 9 -4.84 -2.78 11.46
CA THR A 9 -5.92 -2.37 12.35
C THR A 9 -5.99 -0.86 12.59
N MET A 10 -7.00 -0.45 13.34
CA MET A 10 -7.60 0.88 13.39
C MET A 10 -6.73 1.94 14.09
N GLN A 11 -5.52 2.24 13.60
CA GLN A 11 -4.69 3.38 13.99
C GLN A 11 -4.07 4.00 12.71
N LEU A 12 -3.88 5.33 12.61
CA LEU A 12 -2.93 5.88 11.62
C LEU A 12 -1.56 5.34 12.03
N GLU A 13 -1.24 4.14 11.56
CA GLU A 13 -0.01 3.46 11.93
C GLU A 13 1.07 4.03 11.04
N LYS A 14 1.93 4.83 11.67
CA LYS A 14 3.25 5.17 11.16
C LYS A 14 4.23 4.27 11.90
N TRP A 15 5.04 3.52 11.16
CA TRP A 15 6.10 2.74 11.74
C TRP A 15 7.36 2.82 10.89
N THR A 16 8.47 2.38 11.46
CA THR A 16 9.75 2.30 10.76
C THR A 16 10.18 0.83 10.74
N GLU A 17 10.49 0.33 9.56
CA GLU A 17 10.98 -1.03 9.33
C GLU A 17 12.21 -0.94 8.43
N ASP A 18 13.34 -1.50 8.87
CA ASP A 18 14.62 -1.49 8.13
C ASP A 18 15.07 -0.12 7.59
N GLY A 19 14.77 0.95 8.33
CA GLY A 19 15.10 2.32 7.95
C GLY A 19 14.15 2.96 6.93
N VAL A 20 13.07 2.26 6.58
CA VAL A 20 11.97 2.77 5.76
C VAL A 20 10.83 3.22 6.68
N GLU A 21 10.40 4.47 6.56
CA GLU A 21 9.19 4.94 7.21
C GLU A 21 7.96 4.57 6.36
N ILE A 22 6.99 3.91 6.98
CA ILE A 22 5.76 3.48 6.35
C ILE A 22 4.60 4.19 7.03
N GLU A 23 3.70 4.78 6.23
CA GLU A 23 2.51 5.48 6.70
C GLU A 23 1.28 5.06 5.88
N ILE A 24 0.21 4.69 6.60
CA ILE A 24 -1.08 4.38 5.96
C ILE A 24 -1.88 5.68 5.75
N VAL A 25 -1.87 6.19 4.52
CA VAL A 25 -2.55 7.45 4.14
C VAL A 25 -4.06 7.31 3.93
N LYS A 26 -4.55 6.12 3.53
CA LYS A 26 -5.98 5.89 3.28
C LYS A 26 -6.35 4.45 3.61
N LYS A 27 -7.42 4.29 4.39
CA LYS A 27 -7.98 2.97 4.73
C LYS A 27 -9.18 2.65 3.86
N ILE A 28 -9.41 1.36 3.64
CA ILE A 28 -10.67 0.85 3.08
C ILE A 28 -11.72 0.93 4.19
N PRO A 29 -12.84 1.66 4.00
CA PRO A 29 -13.88 1.76 5.02
C PRO A 29 -14.61 0.43 5.16
N GLY A 30 -14.90 0.00 6.40
CA GLY A 30 -15.65 -1.23 6.68
C GLY A 30 -14.77 -2.48 6.64
N LYS A 31 -14.80 -3.28 7.72
CA LYS A 31 -14.13 -4.59 7.75
C LYS A 31 -14.76 -5.54 6.73
N GLU A 32 -16.05 -5.39 6.46
CA GLU A 32 -16.80 -6.17 5.48
C GLU A 32 -16.34 -5.96 4.03
N LEU A 33 -15.77 -4.81 3.69
CA LEU A 33 -15.26 -4.54 2.35
C LEU A 33 -13.87 -5.15 2.11
N CYS A 34 -13.21 -5.57 3.18
CA CYS A 34 -11.89 -6.18 3.17
C CYS A 34 -12.00 -7.65 3.56
N THR A 35 -12.55 -8.46 2.66
CA THR A 35 -12.79 -9.89 2.93
C THR A 35 -11.55 -10.76 2.79
N LEU A 36 -10.51 -10.28 2.11
CA LEU A 36 -9.29 -11.03 1.83
C LEU A 36 -8.06 -10.22 2.24
N LYS A 37 -7.27 -10.75 3.18
CA LYS A 37 -6.01 -10.13 3.61
C LYS A 37 -4.84 -10.77 2.89
N SER A 38 -3.85 -9.95 2.54
CA SER A 38 -2.61 -10.43 1.94
C SER A 38 -1.78 -11.22 2.96
N GLU A 39 -1.30 -12.38 2.56
CA GLU A 39 -0.37 -13.21 3.34
C GLU A 39 1.02 -13.26 2.65
N PRO A 40 2.09 -13.59 3.40
CA PRO A 40 3.41 -13.77 2.79
C PRO A 40 3.37 -14.82 1.68
N GLY A 41 3.81 -14.44 0.48
CA GLY A 41 3.76 -15.28 -0.72
C GLY A 41 2.63 -14.94 -1.69
N ASP A 42 1.68 -14.08 -1.30
CA ASP A 42 0.69 -13.55 -2.21
C ASP A 42 1.29 -12.63 -3.27
N VAL A 43 0.65 -12.61 -4.44
CA VAL A 43 0.96 -11.66 -5.50
C VAL A 43 0.03 -10.47 -5.38
N LEU A 44 0.63 -9.28 -5.22
CA LEU A 44 -0.08 -8.01 -5.14
C LEU A 44 0.10 -7.22 -6.44
N GLU A 45 -1.01 -6.79 -7.02
CA GLU A 45 -1.03 -5.81 -8.11
C GLU A 45 -1.03 -4.40 -7.49
N GLN A 46 0.14 -3.76 -7.43
CA GLN A 46 0.33 -2.50 -6.70
C GLN A 46 0.62 -1.34 -7.66
N TYR A 47 -0.13 -0.25 -7.51
CA TYR A 47 0.23 1.04 -8.11
C TYR A 47 1.14 1.83 -7.17
N TYR A 48 2.17 2.46 -7.72
CA TYR A 48 3.13 3.26 -6.99
C TYR A 48 3.43 4.59 -7.68
N ARG A 49 3.81 5.57 -6.87
CA ARG A 49 4.36 6.86 -7.30
C ARG A 49 5.60 7.14 -6.46
N LEU A 50 6.75 7.24 -7.11
CA LEU A 50 8.04 7.50 -6.49
C LEU A 50 8.48 8.94 -6.74
N THR A 51 8.77 9.67 -5.67
CA THR A 51 9.30 11.04 -5.72
C THR A 51 10.64 11.15 -4.99
N ASP A 52 11.45 12.13 -5.37
CA ASP A 52 12.61 12.53 -4.57
C ASP A 52 12.20 13.35 -3.34
N GLU A 53 13.18 13.70 -2.51
CA GLU A 53 13.03 14.52 -1.30
C GLU A 53 12.51 15.94 -1.57
N HIS A 54 12.62 16.43 -2.81
CA HIS A 54 12.12 17.72 -3.25
C HIS A 54 10.73 17.61 -3.92
N GLY A 55 10.12 16.42 -3.92
CA GLY A 55 8.81 16.14 -4.48
C GLY A 55 8.78 15.97 -6.01
N LYS A 56 9.93 15.94 -6.67
CA LYS A 56 10.02 15.68 -8.12
C LYS A 56 9.70 14.21 -8.38
N LEU A 57 8.85 13.95 -9.38
CA LEU A 57 8.49 12.60 -9.80
C LEU A 57 9.69 11.89 -10.45
N ILE A 58 10.07 10.72 -9.91
CA ILE A 58 11.11 9.84 -10.45
C ILE A 58 10.48 8.73 -11.29
N GLY A 59 9.35 8.17 -10.84
CA GLY A 59 8.70 7.06 -11.53
C GLY A 59 7.28 6.79 -11.05
N THR A 60 6.46 6.21 -11.92
CA THR A 60 5.06 5.87 -11.66
C THR A 60 4.62 4.77 -12.62
N ASN A 61 3.83 3.81 -12.14
CA ASN A 61 3.17 2.82 -13.00
C ASN A 61 1.67 3.12 -13.22
N PHE A 62 1.19 4.28 -12.77
CA PHE A 62 -0.17 4.73 -13.03
C PHE A 62 -0.42 4.85 -14.55
N GLY A 63 -1.44 4.16 -15.05
CA GLY A 63 -1.81 4.14 -16.47
C GLY A 63 -1.24 2.95 -17.25
N GLN A 64 -0.42 2.11 -16.62
CA GLN A 64 -0.01 0.81 -17.16
C GLN A 64 -0.67 -0.32 -16.35
N LYS A 65 -0.65 -1.56 -16.87
CA LYS A 65 -1.10 -2.70 -16.07
C LYS A 65 -0.10 -2.90 -14.91
N PRO A 66 -0.58 -2.93 -13.66
CA PRO A 66 0.24 -3.20 -12.49
C PRO A 66 0.71 -4.65 -12.45
#